data_AF-A0A1G2ZAM3-F1
#
_entry.id   AF-A0A1G2ZAM3-F1
#
_cell.length_a   1.000
_cell.length_b   1.000
_cell.length_c   1.000
_cell.angle_alpha   90.00
_cell.angle_beta   90.00
_cell.angle_gamma   90.00
#
_symmetry.space_group_name_H-M   'P 1'
#
loop_
_entity.id
_entity.type
_entity.pdbx_description
1 polymer ?
#
loop_
_entity_poly.entity_id
_entity_poly.type
_entity_poly.pdbx_seq_one_letter_code
_entity_poly.pdbx_strand_id
1 'polypeptide(L)'
;MSQGLETPTESNVDLPTEAFVERRNYAVQHRSPICERRQFANSHEELSPDAAELGQAVDEYKLHHRRRFITHEETLRIIKSLGYHK
;
A
#
# COMPACT_ATOMS: atom_id res chain seq x y z
N MET A 1 17.82 -60.35 -12.61
CA MET A 1 17.92 -58.90 -12.37
C MET A 1 16.51 -58.31 -12.42
N SER A 2 15.90 -58.06 -11.26
CA SER A 2 14.73 -57.17 -11.15
C SER A 2 14.78 -56.56 -9.75
N GLN A 3 15.01 -55.25 -9.72
CA GLN A 3 15.23 -54.46 -8.52
C GLN A 3 13.92 -54.15 -7.79
N GLY A 4 14.00 -53.98 -6.48
CA GLY A 4 12.92 -53.47 -5.66
C GLY A 4 12.68 -51.97 -5.88
N LEU A 5 11.44 -51.55 -5.69
CA LEU A 5 11.10 -50.18 -5.33
C LEU A 5 10.08 -50.23 -4.19
N GLU A 6 10.61 -50.00 -3.00
CA GLU A 6 9.92 -49.52 -1.81
C GLU A 6 9.25 -48.18 -2.08
N THR A 7 7.92 -48.10 -1.96
CA THR A 7 7.20 -46.81 -1.92
C THR A 7 7.11 -46.37 -0.46
N PRO A 8 7.63 -45.18 -0.10
CA PRO A 8 7.50 -44.65 1.25
C PRO A 8 6.04 -44.23 1.49
N THR A 9 5.49 -44.67 2.62
CA THR A 9 4.20 -44.20 3.15
C THR A 9 4.31 -42.69 3.39
N GLU A 10 3.69 -41.91 2.52
CA GLU A 10 3.57 -40.45 2.66
C GLU A 10 2.77 -40.15 3.94
N SER A 11 3.43 -39.50 4.89
CA SER A 11 2.84 -38.97 6.12
C SER A 11 1.77 -37.93 5.75
N ASN A 12 0.50 -38.27 5.97
CA ASN A 12 -0.62 -37.36 5.76
C ASN A 12 -0.56 -36.24 6.81
N VAL A 13 -0.14 -35.05 6.39
CA VAL A 13 -0.12 -33.86 7.23
C VAL A 13 -1.55 -33.32 7.30
N ASP A 14 -2.21 -33.53 8.44
CA ASP A 14 -3.51 -32.94 8.76
C ASP A 14 -3.33 -31.42 8.91
N LEU A 15 -3.41 -30.70 7.80
CA LEU A 15 -3.52 -29.24 7.81
C LEU A 15 -4.99 -28.90 8.08
N PRO A 16 -5.27 -27.92 8.97
CA PRO A 16 -6.64 -27.46 9.18
C PRO A 16 -7.22 -27.07 7.83
N THR A 17 -8.29 -27.77 7.44
CA THR A 17 -9.02 -27.50 6.20
C THR A 17 -9.72 -26.16 6.40
N GLU A 18 -9.03 -25.06 6.14
CA GLU A 18 -9.68 -23.77 5.99
C GLU A 18 -10.69 -23.91 4.85
N ALA A 19 -11.97 -23.89 5.19
CA ALA A 19 -13.05 -24.04 4.24
C ALA A 19 -12.84 -23.02 3.10
N PHE A 20 -12.88 -23.51 1.86
CA PHE A 20 -12.68 -22.68 0.68
C PHE A 20 -13.69 -21.52 0.67
N VAL A 21 -13.20 -20.31 0.93
CA VAL A 21 -14.04 -19.10 0.94
C VAL A 21 -14.21 -18.60 -0.49
N GLU A 22 -15.41 -18.79 -1.06
CA GLU A 22 -15.76 -18.27 -2.36
C GLU A 22 -15.95 -16.74 -2.33
N ARG A 23 -14.86 -16.01 -2.65
CA ARG A 23 -14.82 -14.53 -2.62
C ARG A 23 -15.71 -13.83 -3.65
N ARG A 24 -16.34 -14.55 -4.58
CA ARG A 24 -17.23 -14.00 -5.61
C ARG A 24 -18.71 -14.09 -5.25
N ASN A 25 -19.02 -14.61 -4.07
CA ASN A 25 -20.40 -14.71 -3.63
C ASN A 25 -20.96 -13.32 -3.26
N TYR A 26 -21.70 -12.72 -4.19
CA TYR A 26 -22.38 -11.43 -4.00
C TYR A 26 -23.50 -11.48 -2.93
N ALA A 27 -23.94 -12.67 -2.52
CA ALA A 27 -24.97 -12.83 -1.48
C ALA A 27 -24.40 -12.70 -0.06
N VAL A 28 -23.08 -12.86 0.13
CA VAL A 28 -22.43 -12.62 1.42
C VAL A 28 -22.10 -11.15 1.52
N GLN A 29 -23.04 -10.37 2.05
CA GLN A 29 -22.76 -9.03 2.55
C GLN A 29 -21.82 -9.18 3.76
N HIS A 30 -20.53 -9.40 3.50
CA HIS A 30 -19.51 -9.11 4.51
C HIS A 30 -19.74 -7.66 4.89
N ARG A 31 -20.16 -7.42 6.15
CA ARG A 31 -20.07 -6.10 6.76
C ARG A 31 -18.60 -5.71 6.61
N SER A 32 -18.29 -4.90 5.61
CA SER A 32 -16.99 -4.28 5.48
C SER A 32 -16.66 -3.70 6.86
N PRO A 33 -15.51 -4.01 7.46
CA PRO A 33 -15.12 -3.27 8.64
C PRO A 33 -15.21 -1.79 8.25
N ILE A 34 -15.96 -1.01 9.03
CA ILE A 34 -15.95 0.46 8.99
C ILE A 34 -14.60 0.90 9.59
N CYS A 35 -13.51 0.31 9.10
CA CYS A 35 -12.15 0.64 9.44
C CYS A 35 -11.72 1.54 8.30
N GLU A 36 -11.58 2.83 8.61
CA GLU A 36 -11.06 3.80 7.67
C GLU A 36 -9.76 3.28 7.06
N ARG A 37 -9.81 2.97 5.76
CA ARG A 37 -8.62 2.70 4.96
C ARG A 37 -7.94 4.03 4.63
N ARG A 38 -7.43 4.72 5.64
CA ARG A 38 -6.53 5.86 5.47
C ARG A 38 -5.21 5.52 6.14
N GLN A 39 -4.37 4.78 5.41
CA GLN A 39 -2.96 4.55 5.77
C GLN A 39 -2.11 5.82 5.72
N PHE A 40 -2.68 6.93 5.28
CA PHE A 40 -2.10 8.26 5.37
C PHE A 40 -3.16 9.14 6.02
N ALA A 41 -3.30 9.03 7.34
CA ALA A 41 -3.82 10.14 8.11
C ALA A 41 -2.94 11.36 7.78
N ASN A 42 -3.52 12.55 7.73
CA ASN A 42 -2.81 13.79 7.45
C ASN A 42 -1.87 14.16 8.63
N SER A 43 -0.90 13.30 8.94
CA SER A 43 0.08 13.49 10.01
C SER A 43 1.15 14.45 9.50
N HIS A 44 0.80 15.73 9.36
CA HIS A 44 1.80 16.80 9.28
C HIS A 44 2.35 17.14 10.68
N GLU A 45 1.81 16.53 11.74
CA GLU A 45 2.11 16.83 13.14
C GLU A 45 3.48 16.29 13.60
N GLU A 46 4.00 15.24 12.95
CA GLU A 46 5.32 14.64 13.25
C GLU A 46 6.39 15.03 12.21
N LEU A 47 6.07 15.90 11.24
CA LEU A 47 7.03 16.34 10.23
C LEU A 47 7.95 17.43 10.80
N SER A 48 9.22 17.41 10.40
CA SER A 48 10.10 18.58 10.51
C SER A 48 9.42 19.80 9.89
N PRO A 49 9.60 21.03 10.43
CA PRO A 49 9.03 22.24 9.83
C PRO A 49 9.32 22.36 8.33
N ASP A 50 10.54 22.01 7.90
CA ASP A 50 10.93 22.00 6.48
C ASP A 50 10.07 21.03 5.63
N ALA A 51 9.75 19.86 6.19
CA ALA A 51 8.94 18.86 5.50
C ALA A 51 7.47 19.27 5.45
N ALA A 52 6.97 19.96 6.48
CA ALA A 52 5.62 20.51 6.49
C ALA A 52 5.45 21.61 5.44
N GLU A 53 6.42 22.52 5.33
CA GLU A 53 6.45 23.58 4.31
C GLU A 53 6.47 22.99 2.89
N LEU A 54 7.33 21.98 2.65
CA LEU A 54 7.35 21.28 1.37
C LEU A 54 6.00 20.60 1.05
N GLY A 55 5.37 19.97 2.03
CA GLY A 55 4.06 19.34 1.87
C GLY A 55 2.98 20.33 1.46
N GLN A 56 2.93 21.49 2.11
CA GLN A 56 1.99 22.57 1.78
C GLN A 56 2.21 23.10 0.37
N ALA A 57 3.47 23.37 -0.01
CA ALA A 57 3.80 23.85 -1.35
C ALA A 57 3.44 22.83 -2.44
N VAL A 58 3.61 21.53 -2.16
CA VAL A 58 3.20 20.44 -3.06
C VAL A 58 1.68 20.39 -3.23
N ASP A 59 0.93 20.55 -2.15
CA ASP A 59 -0.54 20.51 -2.21
C ASP A 59 -1.13 21.73 -2.91
N GLU A 60 -0.57 22.91 -2.69
CA GLU A 60 -0.89 24.12 -3.45
C GLU A 60 -0.59 23.93 -4.96
N TYR A 61 0.58 23.38 -5.28
CA TYR A 61 0.95 23.09 -6.66
C TYR A 61 -0.04 22.13 -7.35
N LYS A 62 -0.45 21.06 -6.67
CA LYS A 62 -1.46 20.10 -7.16
C LYS A 62 -2.81 20.77 -7.39
N LEU A 63 -3.22 21.67 -6.49
CA LEU A 63 -4.49 22.39 -6.60
C LEU A 63 -4.52 23.29 -7.84
N HIS A 64 -3.43 24.03 -8.08
CA HIS A 64 -3.29 24.89 -9.26
C HIS A 64 -3.26 24.11 -10.58
N HIS A 65 -2.56 22.97 -10.61
CA HIS A 65 -2.39 22.19 -11.84
C HIS A 65 -3.51 21.17 -12.07
N ARG A 66 -4.43 20.99 -11.10
CA ARG A 66 -5.57 20.05 -11.13
C ARG A 66 -5.16 18.62 -11.50
N ARG A 67 -3.99 18.18 -11.03
CA ARG A 67 -3.45 16.84 -11.29
C ARG A 67 -3.40 16.02 -10.02
N ARG A 68 -3.65 14.71 -10.17
CA ARG A 68 -3.61 13.74 -9.07
C ARG A 68 -2.18 13.33 -8.70
N PHE A 69 -1.23 13.46 -9.62
CA PHE A 69 0.17 13.07 -9.44
C PHE A 69 1.09 14.19 -9.93
N ILE A 70 2.19 14.40 -9.21
CA ILE A 70 3.29 15.29 -9.61
C ILE A 70 4.45 14.46 -10.15
N THR A 71 5.17 15.00 -11.12
CA THR A 71 6.40 14.44 -11.66
C THR A 71 7.60 14.83 -10.80
N HIS A 72 8.70 14.09 -10.90
CA HIS A 72 9.94 14.39 -10.17
C HIS A 72 10.49 15.79 -10.49
N GLU A 73 10.34 16.26 -11.73
CA GLU A 73 10.75 17.60 -12.16
C GLU A 73 9.90 18.69 -11.49
N GLU A 74 8.60 18.45 -11.33
CA GLU A 74 7.70 19.36 -10.63
C GLU A 74 8.05 19.43 -9.14
N THR A 75 8.31 18.28 -8.50
CA THR A 75 8.81 18.24 -7.13
C THR A 75 10.12 19.02 -6.98
N LEU A 76 11.07 18.83 -7.91
CA LEU A 76 12.34 19.55 -7.89
C LEU A 76 12.15 21.06 -8.06
N ARG A 77 11.20 21.49 -8.91
CA ARG A 77 10.87 22.91 -9.08
C ARG A 77 10.30 23.51 -7.80
N ILE A 78 9.43 22.79 -7.09
CA ILE A 78 8.85 23.23 -5.82
C ILE A 78 9.94 23.36 -4.74
N ILE A 79 10.82 22.36 -4.62
CA ILE A 79 11.95 22.38 -3.69
C ILE A 79 12.86 23.59 -3.97
N LYS A 80 13.17 23.86 -5.25
CA LYS A 80 13.97 25.03 -5.65
C LYS A 80 13.26 26.35 -5.38
N SER A 81 11.93 26.44 -5.54
CA SER A 81 11.20 27.68 -5.23
C SER A 81 11.17 28.00 -3.75
N LEU A 82 11.28 26.98 -2.88
CA LEU A 82 11.43 27.14 -1.44
C LEU A 82 12.86 27.53 -1.02
N GLY A 83 13.80 27.62 -1.98
CA GLY A 83 15.19 28.02 -1.71
C GLY A 83 16.08 26.88 -1.19
N TYR A 84 15.60 25.63 -1.22
CA TYR A 84 16.45 24.49 -0.90
C TYR A 84 17.43 24.23 -2.04
N HIS A 85 18.71 24.25 -1.68
CA HIS A 85 19.83 23.91 -2.55
C HIS A 85 20.61 22.74 -1.93
N LYS A 86 21.08 21.82 -2.77
CA LYS A 86 21.96 20.72 -2.35
C LYS A 86 23.39 21.22 -2.18
#